data_AF-A0A914WNN5-F1
#
_entry.id   AF-A0A914WNN5-F1
#
_cell.length_a   1.000
_cell.length_b   1.000
_cell.length_c   1.000
_cell.angle_alpha   90.00
_cell.angle_beta   90.00
_cell.angle_gamma   90.00
#
_symmetry.space_group_name_H-M   'P 1'
#
loop_
_entity.id
_entity.type
_entity.pdbx_description
1 polymer ?
#
loop_
_entity_poly.entity_id
_entity_poly.type
_entity_poly.pdbx_seq_one_letter_code
_entity_poly.pdbx_strand_id
1 'polypeptide(L)'
;MNNTVVGSLVETQEEKPIDREKCCPLLLRVFCANGRHNPLSDYGRGSVPPNELQIYTWMDCSLRELMTLVKEVNPDARRRGTLFEFAVVSPDRMSSRYAVREIGNTCNGNRGVDDNKT
;
A
#
# COMPACT_ATOMS: atom_id res chain seq x y z
N MET A 1 23.88 20.31 28.88
CA MET A 1 23.12 19.04 28.93
C MET A 1 23.07 18.51 27.51
N ASN A 2 23.90 17.52 27.21
CA ASN A 2 24.09 17.02 25.84
C ASN A 2 23.00 15.99 25.55
N ASN A 3 22.13 16.30 24.59
CA ASN A 3 21.05 15.43 24.17
C ASN A 3 21.62 14.41 23.17
N THR A 4 22.01 13.23 23.66
CA THR A 4 22.42 12.13 22.80
C THR A 4 21.18 11.57 22.10
N VAL A 5 21.02 11.92 20.83
CA VAL A 5 20.06 11.27 19.93
C VAL A 5 20.57 9.84 19.71
N VAL A 6 19.95 8.88 20.39
CA VAL A 6 20.18 7.45 20.12
C VAL A 6 19.44 7.11 18.82
N GLY A 7 20.12 7.34 17.70
CA GLY A 7 19.69 6.81 16.40
C GLY A 7 19.99 5.31 16.36
N SER A 8 18.99 4.50 16.05
CA SER A 8 19.18 3.06 15.81
C SER A 8 20.03 2.89 14.55
N LEU A 9 21.26 2.38 14.69
CA LEU A 9 22.18 2.08 13.58
C LEU A 9 21.81 0.73 12.94
N VAL A 10 20.56 0.57 12.51
CA VAL A 10 20.20 -0.61 11.70
C VAL A 10 20.59 -0.31 10.26
N GLU A 11 21.68 -0.93 9.84
CA GLU A 11 22.10 -0.98 8.44
C GLU A 11 20.91 -1.52 7.62
N THR A 12 20.32 -0.67 6.79
CA THR A 12 19.17 -1.03 5.97
C THR A 12 19.69 -1.97 4.90
N GLN A 13 19.44 -3.28 5.04
CA GLN A 13 19.81 -4.24 4.01
C GLN A 13 19.12 -3.82 2.71
N GLU A 14 19.88 -3.69 1.61
CA GLU A 14 19.29 -3.48 0.28
C GLU A 14 18.26 -4.58 0.04
N GLU A 15 17.02 -4.19 -0.25
CA GLU A 15 15.94 -5.12 -0.57
C GLU A 15 16.33 -5.88 -1.84
N LYS A 16 16.70 -7.16 -1.67
CA LYS A 16 17.01 -8.03 -2.80
C LYS A 16 15.71 -8.37 -3.55
N PRO A 17 15.71 -8.37 -4.89
CA PRO A 17 14.56 -8.81 -5.68
C PRO A 17 14.11 -10.22 -5.29
N ILE A 18 12.79 -10.45 -5.24
CA ILE A 18 12.23 -11.74 -4.86
C ILE A 18 12.16 -12.65 -6.10
N ASP A 19 12.61 -13.89 -5.96
CA ASP A 19 12.39 -14.93 -6.97
C ASP A 19 10.92 -15.40 -6.91
N ARG A 20 10.06 -14.76 -7.72
CA ARG A 20 8.61 -14.99 -7.76
C ARG A 20 8.21 -16.39 -8.27
N GLU A 21 9.12 -17.12 -8.91
CA GLU A 21 8.88 -18.51 -9.33
C GLU A 21 9.05 -19.50 -8.18
N LYS A 22 9.92 -19.17 -7.20
CA LYS A 22 10.22 -20.02 -6.05
C LYS A 22 9.51 -19.57 -4.77
N CYS A 23 9.08 -18.32 -4.70
CA CYS A 23 8.41 -17.77 -3.53
C CYS A 23 6.89 -17.81 -3.69
N CYS A 24 6.17 -18.36 -2.71
CA CYS A 24 4.70 -18.33 -2.71
C CYS A 24 4.21 -16.88 -2.55
N PRO A 25 3.26 -16.40 -3.37
CA PRO A 25 2.72 -15.06 -3.21
C PRO A 25 1.95 -14.90 -1.90
N LEU A 26 1.89 -13.68 -1.40
CA LEU A 26 0.98 -13.28 -0.33
C LEU A 26 -0.38 -12.88 -0.90
N LEU A 27 -1.42 -13.02 -0.07
CA LEU A 27 -2.74 -12.45 -0.34
C LEU A 27 -2.79 -11.03 0.21
N LEU A 28 -2.79 -10.04 -0.68
CA LEU A 28 -2.96 -8.64 -0.36
C LEU A 28 -4.44 -8.25 -0.49
N ARG A 29 -5.01 -7.66 0.57
CA ARG A 29 -6.37 -7.10 0.56
C ARG A 29 -6.28 -5.60 0.32
N VAL A 30 -6.83 -5.14 -0.80
CA VAL A 30 -6.84 -3.73 -1.22
C VAL A 30 -8.27 -3.22 -1.14
N PHE A 31 -8.47 -2.04 -0.54
CA PHE A 31 -9.79 -1.42 -0.43
C PHE A 31 -9.83 -0.14 -1.25
N CYS A 32 -10.56 -0.15 -2.38
CA CYS A 32 -10.52 0.94 -3.37
C CYS A 32 -11.66 1.96 -3.15
N ALA A 33 -11.32 3.20 -2.83
CA ALA A 33 -12.28 4.29 -2.68
C ALA A 33 -12.01 5.44 -3.66
N ASN A 34 -13.06 6.17 -4.04
CA ASN A 34 -12.96 7.32 -4.95
C ASN A 34 -12.97 8.63 -4.15
N GLY A 35 -12.01 9.52 -4.45
CA GLY A 35 -11.94 10.88 -3.89
C GLY A 35 -11.38 11.00 -2.47
N ARG A 36 -11.45 9.95 -1.64
CA ARG A 36 -10.77 9.87 -0.35
C ARG A 36 -10.61 8.41 0.11
N HIS A 37 -9.64 8.15 0.99
CA HIS A 37 -9.52 6.86 1.67
C HIS A 37 -10.77 6.52 2.50
N ASN A 38 -11.05 5.23 2.67
CA ASN A 38 -12.11 4.78 3.57
C ASN A 38 -11.82 5.27 5.01
N PRO A 39 -12.83 5.74 5.75
CA PRO A 39 -12.62 6.20 7.12
C PRO A 39 -12.25 5.03 8.04
N LEU A 40 -11.42 5.32 9.05
CA LEU A 40 -11.00 4.32 10.05
C LEU A 40 -12.17 3.67 10.81
N SER A 41 -13.33 4.32 10.87
CA SER A 41 -14.55 3.76 11.47
C SER A 41 -15.04 2.49 10.78
N ASP A 42 -14.70 2.30 9.51
CA ASP A 42 -15.15 1.14 8.72
C ASP A 42 -14.27 -0.09 8.98
N TYR A 43 -13.11 0.11 9.61
CA TYR A 43 -12.17 -0.92 10.00
C TYR A 43 -12.30 -1.17 11.50
N GLY A 44 -12.96 -2.26 11.89
CA GLY A 44 -13.12 -2.59 13.30
C GLY A 44 -14.21 -3.61 13.59
N ARG A 45 -14.10 -4.27 14.75
CA ARG A 45 -15.08 -5.28 15.22
C ARG A 45 -15.36 -6.40 14.20
N GLY A 46 -14.35 -6.77 13.41
CA GLY A 46 -14.47 -7.77 12.34
C GLY A 46 -15.08 -7.26 11.02
N SER A 47 -15.49 -5.99 10.97
CA SER A 47 -15.96 -5.33 9.75
C SER A 47 -14.82 -4.70 8.97
N VAL A 48 -14.98 -4.68 7.65
CA VAL A 48 -14.12 -3.98 6.68
C VAL A 48 -15.00 -3.31 5.62
N PRO A 49 -14.48 -2.32 4.88
CA PRO A 49 -15.17 -1.76 3.72
C PRO A 49 -15.54 -2.82 2.67
N PRO A 50 -16.70 -2.70 1.98
CA PRO A 50 -17.19 -3.71 1.04
C PRO A 50 -16.48 -3.71 -0.32
N ASN A 51 -15.71 -2.67 -0.62
CA ASN A 51 -14.93 -2.46 -1.84
C ASN A 51 -13.57 -3.18 -1.81
N GLU A 52 -13.57 -4.42 -1.35
CA GLU A 52 -12.37 -5.25 -1.24
C GLU A 52 -11.98 -5.86 -2.60
N LEU A 53 -10.70 -5.72 -2.94
CA LEU A 53 -10.03 -6.42 -4.01
C LEU A 53 -8.93 -7.29 -3.41
N GLN A 54 -8.89 -8.56 -3.80
CA GLN A 54 -7.86 -9.49 -3.38
C GLN A 54 -6.84 -9.70 -4.49
N ILE A 55 -5.56 -9.51 -4.14
CA ILE A 55 -4.45 -9.57 -5.08
C ILE A 55 -3.43 -10.58 -4.57
N TYR A 56 -3.02 -11.53 -5.41
CA TYR A 56 -1.86 -12.36 -5.16
C TYR A 56 -0.61 -11.65 -5.69
N THR A 57 0.32 -11.33 -4.80
CA THR A 57 1.56 -10.63 -5.17
C THR A 57 2.70 -10.96 -4.20
N TRP A 58 3.83 -10.27 -4.29
CA TRP A 58 5.00 -10.46 -3.44
C TRP A 58 5.34 -9.16 -2.70
N MET A 59 6.25 -9.26 -1.73
CA MET A 59 6.68 -8.11 -0.91
C MET A 59 7.43 -7.04 -1.71
N ASP A 60 7.92 -7.36 -2.91
CA ASP A 60 8.58 -6.42 -3.83
C ASP A 60 7.62 -5.83 -4.86
N CYS A 61 6.31 -5.88 -4.62
CA CYS A 61 5.32 -5.32 -5.53
C CYS A 61 5.29 -3.80 -5.43
N SER A 62 5.61 -3.12 -6.52
CA SER A 62 5.66 -1.67 -6.54
C SER A 62 4.28 -1.01 -6.57
N LEU A 63 4.18 0.27 -6.17
CA LEU A 63 2.94 1.03 -6.30
C LEU A 63 2.43 1.11 -7.74
N ARG A 64 3.34 1.11 -8.74
CA ARG A 64 2.97 1.06 -10.17
C ARG A 64 2.40 -0.30 -10.57
N GLU A 65 2.94 -1.39 -10.05
CA GLU A 65 2.37 -2.72 -10.26
C GLU A 65 0.98 -2.81 -9.65
N LEU A 66 0.79 -2.38 -8.40
CA LEU A 66 -0.52 -2.34 -7.74
C LEU A 66 -1.54 -1.50 -8.53
N MET A 67 -1.15 -0.31 -9.00
CA MET A 67 -1.99 0.53 -9.87
C MET A 67 -2.42 -0.23 -11.13
N THR A 68 -1.53 -1.01 -11.74
CA THR A 68 -1.82 -1.78 -12.96
C THR A 68 -2.86 -2.87 -12.69
N LEU A 69 -2.70 -3.61 -11.59
CA LEU A 69 -3.64 -4.65 -11.17
C LEU A 69 -5.03 -4.08 -10.85
N VAL A 70 -5.10 -2.93 -10.16
CA VAL A 70 -6.38 -2.26 -9.89
C VAL A 70 -7.07 -1.82 -11.18
N LYS A 71 -6.32 -1.37 -12.19
CA LYS A 71 -6.87 -0.97 -13.50
C LYS A 71 -7.47 -2.14 -14.28
N GLU A 72 -7.01 -3.36 -14.06
CA GLU A 72 -7.58 -4.55 -14.74
C GLU A 72 -9.04 -4.75 -14.33
N VAL A 73 -9.34 -4.52 -13.05
CA VAL A 73 -10.68 -4.76 -12.46
C VAL A 73 -11.56 -3.51 -12.36
N ASN A 74 -10.98 -2.30 -12.34
CA ASN A 74 -11.72 -1.05 -12.25
C ASN A 74 -11.56 -0.21 -13.54
N PRO A 75 -12.55 -0.23 -14.45
CA PRO A 75 -12.49 0.49 -15.72
C PRO A 75 -12.30 2.01 -15.57
N ASP A 76 -12.90 2.63 -14.55
CA ASP A 76 -12.77 4.09 -14.33
C ASP A 76 -11.34 4.49 -13.97
N ALA A 77 -10.59 3.57 -13.37
CA ALA A 77 -9.19 3.77 -13.01
C ALA A 77 -8.26 3.84 -14.25
N ARG A 78 -8.75 3.44 -15.43
CA ARG A 78 -7.98 3.43 -16.69
C ARG A 78 -7.89 4.80 -17.37
N ARG A 79 -8.65 5.79 -16.91
CA ARG A 79 -8.62 7.15 -17.48
C ARG A 79 -7.24 7.76 -17.28
N ARG A 80 -6.71 8.41 -18.31
CA ARG A 80 -5.40 9.08 -18.24
C ARG A 80 -5.50 10.24 -17.24
N GLY A 81 -4.48 10.39 -16.39
CA GLY A 81 -4.47 11.40 -15.33
C GLY A 81 -5.15 10.97 -14.03
N THR A 82 -5.76 9.78 -13.96
CA THR A 82 -6.26 9.25 -12.68
C THR A 82 -5.11 9.11 -11.68
N LEU A 83 -5.28 9.72 -10.51
CA LEU A 83 -4.36 9.64 -9.38
C LEU A 83 -4.76 8.46 -8.48
N PHE A 84 -3.77 7.72 -8.01
CA PHE A 84 -3.91 6.64 -7.05
C PHE A 84 -3.11 7.00 -5.83
N GLU A 85 -3.79 7.20 -4.70
CA GLU A 85 -3.16 7.44 -3.41
C GLU A 85 -3.16 6.12 -2.62
N PHE A 86 -2.03 5.78 -2.03
CA PHE A 86 -1.83 4.52 -1.33
C PHE A 86 -1.59 4.78 0.15
N ALA A 87 -2.29 4.01 0.98
CA ALA A 87 -2.10 3.99 2.41
C ALA A 87 -2.21 2.57 2.96
N VAL A 88 -1.39 2.26 3.96
CA VAL A 88 -1.42 1.00 4.69
C VAL A 88 -2.31 1.16 5.91
N VAL A 89 -3.26 0.26 6.05
CA VAL A 89 -4.12 0.15 7.23
C VAL A 89 -3.63 -1.03 8.06
N SER A 90 -3.22 -0.76 9.30
CA SER A 90 -2.70 -1.78 10.22
C SER A 90 -3.34 -1.66 11.59
N PRO A 91 -3.53 -2.78 12.33
CA PRO A 91 -3.95 -2.70 13.72
C PRO A 91 -2.92 -1.90 14.52
N ASP A 92 -3.40 -0.99 15.37
CA ASP A 92 -2.57 -0.30 16.33
C ASP A 92 -2.11 -1.31 17.39
N ARG A 93 -0.82 -1.28 17.74
CA ARG A 93 -0.25 -2.17 18.75
C ARG A 93 -0.66 -1.76 20.17
N MET A 94 -0.99 -0.48 20.36
CA MET A 94 -1.31 0.09 21.67
C MET A 94 -2.81 0.23 21.91
N SER A 95 -3.64 0.09 20.88
CA SER A 95 -5.09 0.23 21.00
C SER A 95 -5.83 -0.79 20.12
N SER A 96 -7.10 -1.08 20.43
CA SER A 96 -7.95 -1.95 19.59
C SER A 96 -8.45 -1.25 18.31
N ARG A 97 -7.77 -0.20 17.85
CA ARG A 97 -8.14 0.57 16.65
C ARG A 97 -7.19 0.25 15.51
N TYR A 98 -7.57 0.65 14.31
CA TYR A 98 -6.66 0.66 13.17
C TYR A 98 -5.98 2.01 13.04
N ALA A 99 -4.77 2.00 12.51
CA ALA A 99 -4.02 3.18 12.10
C ALA A 99 -3.84 3.15 10.58
N VAL A 100 -3.85 4.34 9.97
CA VAL A 100 -3.55 4.53 8.55
C VAL A 100 -2.22 5.24 8.42
N ARG A 101 -1.40 4.79 7.48
CA ARG A 101 -0.15 5.43 7.08
C ARG A 101 -0.11 5.58 5.57
N GLU A 102 -0.06 6.81 5.09
CA GLU A 102 0.14 7.11 3.68
C GLU A 102 1.56 6.68 3.25
N ILE A 103 1.68 6.07 2.07
CA ILE A 103 2.96 5.52 1.56
C ILE A 103 3.41 6.16 0.23
N GLY A 104 2.47 6.71 -0.54
CA GLY A 104 2.79 7.40 -1.77
C GLY A 104 1.62 7.46 -2.75
N ASN A 105 1.89 7.94 -3.95
CA ASN A 105 0.90 8.02 -5.01
C ASN A 105 1.47 7.66 -6.38
N THR A 106 0.61 7.24 -7.31
CA THR A 106 0.96 7.07 -8.73
C THR A 106 -0.10 7.71 -9.62
N CYS A 107 0.27 8.02 -10.85
CA CYS A 107 -0.65 8.60 -11.83
C CYS A 107 -0.69 7.76 -13.11
N ASN A 108 -1.90 7.48 -13.60
CA ASN A 108 -2.06 6.73 -14.82
C ASN A 108 -1.61 7.57 -16.04
N GLY A 109 -0.60 7.07 -16.75
CA GLY A 109 -0.05 7.72 -17.94
C GLY A 109 1.07 8.72 -17.69
N ASN A 110 1.44 8.97 -16.42
CA ASN A 110 2.54 9.86 -16.02
C ASN A 110 3.47 9.12 -15.05
N ARG A 111 4.80 9.22 -15.24
CA ARG A 111 5.78 8.66 -14.29
C ARG A 111 5.86 9.52 -13.04
N GLY A 112 5.84 8.89 -11.87
CA GLY A 112 5.97 9.52 -10.56
C GLY A 112 7.22 9.06 -9.81
N VAL A 113 7.64 9.81 -8.80
CA VAL A 113 8.79 9.46 -7.94
C VAL A 113 8.54 8.21 -7.08
N ASP A 114 7.27 7.94 -6.80
CA ASP A 114 6.81 6.85 -5.93
C ASP A 114 6.49 5.56 -6.70
N ASP A 115 6.59 5.57 -8.03
CA ASP A 115 6.18 4.44 -8.89
C ASP A 115 6.88 3.12 -8.51
N ASN A 116 8.15 3.20 -8.12
CA ASN A 116 9.00 2.06 -7.81
C ASN A 116 9.10 1.76 -6.31
N LYS A 117 8.33 2.45 -5.45
CA LYS A 117 8.29 2.13 -4.02
C LYS A 117 7.66 0.76 -3.81
N THR A 118 8.30 -0.08 -3.00
CA THR A 118 7.89 -1.41 -2.55
C THR A 118 7.46 -1.40 -1.08
#